data_AF-A0A3A9A000-F1
#
_entry.id   AF-A0A3A9A000-F1
#
_cell.length_a   1.000
_cell.length_b   1.000
_cell.length_c   1.000
_cell.angle_alpha   90.00
_cell.angle_beta   90.00
_cell.angle_gamma   90.00
#
_symmetry.space_group_name_H-M   'P 1'
#
loop_
_entity.id
_entity.type
_entity.pdbx_description
1 polymer ?
#
loop_
_entity_poly.entity_id
_entity_poly.type
_entity_poly.pdbx_seq_one_letter_code
_entity_poly.pdbx_strand_id
1 'polypeptide(L)'
;MIIDVPEWDKLLCINTVSKKTSDNEPCVSDAYVICTSAIGDEPLQVEKSDGAIEIGGKCELDKKDITLNGQFDGCKSKGLCRISESQIEDQEWKDTGIYKDTNNGQTVLDHDTSYMLCTFGPGIIYFTDAGQKCKDFVEKISRDEMQLLELAQWIKSMEIGDIYNASNKNYLKINGIYYILPQNAKDGYVTLGYGHAIQTNDDARKYGFFNVQGYQNFDFSVKHTSEEIDIFINAYKAYYNTNTLCPGIMSQETATLTLLDDLKLAQGRAITAIGGIAEKNKYTANELNALTSILYNGNHYTSSGSLSYYLIKSNGNYTQADALNVVEQAETNGVYKSQGEGIFRRRLMEINIYYNDDYTFYDDLDMGALKAAVGCTLP
;
A
#
# COMPACT_ATOMS: atom_id res chain seq x y z
N MET A 1 -30.40 -40.14 16.22
CA MET A 1 -29.12 -40.65 15.69
C MET A 1 -28.08 -39.70 16.21
N ILE A 2 -27.36 -40.10 17.26
CA ILE A 2 -26.26 -39.31 17.81
C ILE A 2 -25.15 -39.42 16.76
N ILE A 3 -24.92 -38.35 16.01
CA ILE A 3 -23.78 -38.28 15.09
C ILE A 3 -22.60 -37.99 15.99
N ASP A 4 -21.72 -38.99 16.17
CA ASP A 4 -20.46 -38.82 16.89
C ASP A 4 -19.72 -37.61 16.30
N VAL A 5 -19.49 -36.60 17.14
CA VAL A 5 -18.62 -35.47 16.83
C VAL A 5 -17.21 -36.05 16.65
N PRO A 6 -16.50 -35.75 15.54
CA PRO A 6 -15.16 -36.30 15.33
C PRO A 6 -14.23 -35.86 16.47
N GLU A 7 -13.50 -36.81 17.04
CA GLU A 7 -12.44 -36.54 18.01
C GLU A 7 -11.32 -35.76 17.29
N TRP A 8 -11.20 -34.47 17.59
CA TRP A 8 -10.25 -33.57 16.93
C TRP A 8 -8.82 -33.87 17.37
N ASP A 9 -7.96 -34.31 16.45
CA ASP A 9 -6.53 -34.52 16.73
C ASP A 9 -5.84 -33.16 16.98
N LYS A 10 -5.30 -32.97 18.18
CA LYS A 10 -4.52 -31.78 18.56
C LYS A 10 -3.40 -31.47 17.57
N LEU A 11 -2.75 -32.48 16.98
CA LEU A 11 -1.72 -32.29 15.97
C LEU A 11 -2.28 -31.73 14.66
N LEU A 12 -3.49 -32.14 14.27
CA LEU A 12 -4.18 -31.61 13.09
C LEU A 12 -4.55 -30.14 13.29
N CYS A 13 -5.04 -29.76 14.47
CA CYS A 13 -5.31 -28.36 14.81
C CYS A 13 -4.04 -27.51 14.74
N ILE A 14 -2.94 -27.98 15.36
CA ILE A 14 -1.64 -27.30 15.31
C ILE A 14 -1.18 -27.09 13.87
N ASN A 15 -1.16 -28.15 13.05
CA ASN A 15 -0.67 -28.06 11.67
C ASN A 15 -1.55 -27.19 10.76
N THR A 16 -2.82 -27.03 11.09
CA THR A 16 -3.77 -26.22 10.31
C THR A 16 -3.60 -24.73 10.62
N VAL A 17 -3.37 -24.38 11.89
CA VAL A 17 -3.35 -23.00 12.38
C VAL A 17 -1.93 -22.40 12.30
N SER A 18 -0.88 -23.21 12.55
CA SER A 18 0.49 -22.67 12.67
C SER A 18 1.18 -22.39 11.32
N LYS A 19 1.45 -21.10 11.06
CA LYS A 19 2.52 -20.64 10.16
C LYS A 19 3.66 -20.06 11.02
N LYS A 20 4.90 -20.19 10.53
CA LYS A 20 6.12 -19.86 11.30
C LYS A 20 6.23 -18.34 11.53
N THR A 21 6.72 -18.03 12.74
CA THR A 21 7.03 -16.74 13.41
C THR A 21 5.83 -15.97 13.96
N SER A 22 5.64 -16.06 15.29
CA SER A 22 4.64 -15.32 16.06
C SER A 22 5.10 -13.88 16.31
N ASP A 23 4.29 -12.90 15.92
CA ASP A 23 4.53 -11.49 16.28
C ASP A 23 3.81 -11.06 17.58
N ASN A 24 3.15 -12.00 18.30
CA ASN A 24 2.51 -11.76 19.61
C ASN A 24 1.47 -10.62 19.61
N GLU A 25 0.82 -10.35 18.48
CA GLU A 25 -0.16 -9.27 18.35
C GLU A 25 -1.55 -9.71 18.84
N PRO A 26 -2.24 -8.90 19.68
CA PRO A 26 -3.58 -9.24 20.17
C PRO A 26 -4.65 -9.12 19.07
N CYS A 27 -5.62 -10.04 19.01
CA CYS A 27 -6.72 -9.93 18.06
C CYS A 27 -7.76 -8.87 18.51
N VAL A 28 -8.28 -8.05 17.59
CA VAL A 28 -9.25 -6.98 17.87
C VAL A 28 -10.52 -7.10 17.00
N SER A 29 -11.59 -6.36 17.33
CA SER A 29 -12.94 -6.41 16.70
C SER A 29 -13.06 -6.26 15.18
N ASP A 30 -11.96 -6.10 14.45
CA ASP A 30 -11.92 -6.06 12.98
C ASP A 30 -11.18 -7.28 12.39
N ALA A 31 -10.90 -8.29 13.21
CA ALA A 31 -10.18 -9.48 12.80
C ALA A 31 -11.02 -10.35 11.86
N TYR A 32 -10.36 -10.92 10.86
CA TYR A 32 -10.97 -11.79 9.86
C TYR A 32 -10.58 -13.25 10.06
N VAL A 33 -11.50 -14.15 9.76
CA VAL A 33 -11.34 -15.60 9.91
C VAL A 33 -11.76 -16.36 8.66
N ILE A 34 -11.20 -17.55 8.48
CA ILE A 34 -11.62 -18.53 7.48
C ILE A 34 -11.92 -19.87 8.13
N CYS A 35 -12.73 -20.70 7.47
CA CYS A 35 -13.03 -22.06 7.90
C CYS A 35 -12.48 -23.08 6.90
N THR A 36 -11.75 -24.08 7.39
CA THR A 36 -11.24 -25.20 6.57
C THR A 36 -12.35 -25.98 5.83
N SER A 37 -13.56 -26.01 6.40
CA SER A 37 -14.72 -26.69 5.83
C SER A 37 -15.67 -25.78 5.06
N ALA A 38 -15.35 -24.49 4.90
CA ALA A 38 -16.09 -23.59 4.04
C ALA A 38 -15.84 -23.89 2.55
N ILE A 39 -16.83 -23.55 1.72
CA ILE A 39 -16.70 -23.46 0.26
C ILE A 39 -16.36 -22.00 -0.06
N GLY A 40 -15.28 -21.78 -0.81
CA GLY A 40 -14.73 -20.45 -1.05
C GLY A 40 -13.69 -20.05 0.00
N ASP A 41 -12.96 -18.98 -0.31
CA ASP A 41 -11.86 -18.45 0.51
C ASP A 41 -12.17 -17.05 1.07
N GLU A 42 -13.42 -16.58 0.93
CA GLU A 42 -13.86 -15.29 1.45
C GLU A 42 -13.88 -15.30 2.98
N PRO A 43 -13.12 -14.40 3.64
CA PRO A 43 -13.04 -14.36 5.09
C PRO A 43 -14.24 -13.62 5.72
N LEU A 44 -14.57 -13.98 6.96
CA LEU A 44 -15.62 -13.31 7.75
C LEU A 44 -15.01 -12.54 8.92
N GLN A 45 -15.60 -11.40 9.26
CA GLN A 45 -15.18 -10.59 10.41
C GLN A 45 -15.72 -11.16 11.73
N VAL A 46 -14.95 -11.07 12.81
CA VAL A 46 -15.36 -11.42 14.17
C VAL A 46 -15.93 -10.19 14.89
N GLU A 47 -17.10 -10.34 15.51
CA GLU A 47 -17.74 -9.28 16.30
C GLU A 47 -17.35 -9.39 17.78
N LYS A 48 -17.16 -8.24 18.44
CA LYS A 48 -16.92 -8.17 19.89
C LYS A 48 -18.26 -8.25 20.64
N SER A 49 -18.33 -9.09 21.66
CA SER A 49 -19.39 -9.12 22.66
C SER A 49 -19.15 -8.09 23.77
N ASP A 50 -20.20 -7.40 24.24
CA ASP A 50 -20.10 -6.21 25.10
C ASP A 50 -19.16 -6.36 26.32
N GLY A 51 -18.28 -5.36 26.55
CA GLY A 51 -17.49 -5.23 27.80
C GLY A 51 -15.98 -4.97 27.66
N ALA A 52 -15.53 -4.03 26.82
CA ALA A 52 -14.12 -3.94 26.41
C ALA A 52 -13.19 -3.05 27.27
N ILE A 53 -11.94 -3.50 27.40
CA ILE A 53 -10.76 -2.65 27.54
C ILE A 53 -10.46 -2.11 26.13
N GLU A 54 -10.40 -0.79 25.99
CA GLU A 54 -10.06 -0.15 24.72
C GLU A 54 -8.54 -0.16 24.50
N ILE A 55 -8.10 -0.72 23.38
CA ILE A 55 -6.74 -0.53 22.86
C ILE A 55 -6.85 0.28 21.57
N GLY A 56 -6.43 1.55 21.64
CA GLY A 56 -6.51 2.52 20.53
C GLY A 56 -7.93 2.84 20.04
N GLY A 57 -9.00 2.50 20.77
CA GLY A 57 -10.39 2.63 20.30
C GLY A 57 -10.93 1.44 19.49
N LYS A 58 -10.28 0.27 19.57
CA LYS A 58 -10.87 -1.03 19.19
C LYS A 58 -10.91 -1.91 20.43
N CYS A 59 -11.86 -2.82 20.44
CA CYS A 59 -12.03 -3.76 21.54
C CYS A 59 -11.17 -4.99 21.29
N GLU A 60 -10.31 -5.31 22.26
CA GLU A 60 -9.56 -6.57 22.26
C GLU A 60 -10.52 -7.76 22.33
N LEU A 61 -10.32 -8.74 21.46
CA LEU A 61 -11.08 -9.98 21.45
C LEU A 61 -10.59 -10.91 22.56
N ASP A 62 -11.55 -11.55 23.22
CA ASP A 62 -11.32 -12.58 24.21
C ASP A 62 -11.95 -13.90 23.76
N LYS A 63 -11.71 -14.95 24.54
CA LYS A 63 -12.16 -16.31 24.23
C LYS A 63 -13.67 -16.48 24.02
N LYS A 64 -14.52 -15.53 24.41
CA LYS A 64 -15.98 -15.61 24.23
C LYS A 64 -16.50 -14.81 23.03
N ASP A 65 -15.66 -14.04 22.34
CA ASP A 65 -16.05 -13.31 21.14
C ASP A 65 -16.07 -14.21 19.89
N ILE A 66 -17.08 -15.06 19.79
CA ILE A 66 -17.20 -16.11 18.77
C ILE A 66 -18.19 -15.75 17.64
N THR A 67 -18.81 -14.57 17.72
CA THR A 67 -19.82 -14.10 16.78
C THR A 67 -19.16 -13.69 15.45
N LEU A 68 -19.71 -14.15 14.33
CA LEU A 68 -19.22 -13.82 12.99
C LEU A 68 -20.20 -12.90 12.26
N ASN A 69 -19.69 -11.84 11.66
CA ASN A 69 -20.49 -10.94 10.82
C ASN A 69 -20.70 -11.58 9.43
N GLY A 70 -21.80 -12.31 9.29
CA GLY A 70 -22.21 -12.95 8.04
C GLY A 70 -22.15 -14.48 8.05
N GLN A 71 -22.12 -15.08 6.86
CA GLN A 71 -22.06 -16.52 6.67
C GLN A 71 -21.11 -16.87 5.53
N PHE A 72 -20.41 -18.00 5.65
CA PHE A 72 -19.61 -18.54 4.55
C PHE A 72 -20.53 -18.99 3.41
N ASP A 73 -20.08 -18.87 2.16
CA ASP A 73 -20.87 -19.18 0.96
C ASP A 73 -21.41 -20.62 0.94
N GLY A 74 -20.71 -21.54 1.60
CA GLY A 74 -21.13 -22.91 1.76
C GLY A 74 -20.26 -23.71 2.70
N CYS A 75 -20.64 -24.95 2.93
CA CYS A 75 -19.90 -25.93 3.71
C CYS A 75 -19.68 -27.19 2.89
N LYS A 76 -18.41 -27.62 2.77
CA LYS A 76 -17.99 -28.78 1.96
C LYS A 76 -18.76 -30.06 2.32
N SER A 77 -19.19 -30.21 3.58
CA SER A 77 -19.90 -31.40 4.06
C SER A 77 -21.43 -31.25 4.14
N LYS A 78 -21.97 -30.03 4.11
CA LYS A 78 -23.41 -29.75 4.34
C LYS A 78 -24.10 -28.91 3.25
N GLY A 79 -23.36 -28.43 2.25
CA GLY A 79 -23.90 -27.58 1.18
C GLY A 79 -23.97 -26.12 1.62
N LEU A 80 -25.13 -25.64 2.09
CA LEU A 80 -25.29 -24.27 2.57
C LEU A 80 -24.75 -24.13 4.00
N CYS A 81 -23.86 -23.15 4.23
CA CYS A 81 -23.36 -22.87 5.57
C CYS A 81 -24.44 -22.16 6.39
N ARG A 82 -24.64 -22.59 7.64
CA ARG A 82 -25.55 -21.96 8.59
C ARG A 82 -24.93 -21.89 9.98
N ILE A 83 -23.62 -21.61 10.00
CA ILE A 83 -22.86 -21.55 11.24
C ILE A 83 -23.46 -20.52 12.19
N SER A 84 -23.58 -20.91 13.46
CA SER A 84 -23.96 -20.05 14.58
C SER A 84 -23.11 -20.39 15.81
N GLU A 85 -23.12 -19.51 16.82
CA GLU A 85 -22.36 -19.68 18.06
C GLU A 85 -22.58 -21.04 18.74
N SER A 86 -23.82 -21.55 18.73
CA SER A 86 -24.18 -22.87 19.29
C SER A 86 -23.52 -24.06 18.58
N GLN A 87 -22.96 -23.84 17.40
CA GLN A 87 -22.24 -24.85 16.60
C GLN A 87 -20.72 -24.71 16.73
N ILE A 88 -20.25 -23.76 17.55
CA ILE A 88 -18.85 -23.69 17.99
C ILE A 88 -18.69 -24.57 19.24
N GLU A 89 -17.73 -25.49 19.19
CA GLU A 89 -17.43 -26.37 20.32
C GLU A 89 -17.03 -25.56 21.55
N ASP A 90 -17.62 -25.89 22.69
CA ASP A 90 -17.49 -25.18 23.97
C ASP A 90 -17.84 -23.68 23.96
N GLN A 91 -18.37 -23.18 22.83
CA GLN A 91 -18.69 -21.76 22.63
C GLN A 91 -17.52 -20.85 23.03
N GLU A 92 -16.32 -21.22 22.58
CA GLU A 92 -15.12 -20.45 22.83
C GLU A 92 -14.01 -20.68 21.82
N TRP A 93 -13.09 -19.74 21.80
CA TRP A 93 -11.78 -19.92 21.20
C TRP A 93 -10.93 -20.89 22.01
N LYS A 94 -10.16 -21.70 21.29
CA LYS A 94 -9.15 -22.63 21.76
C LYS A 94 -7.78 -22.15 21.31
N ASP A 95 -6.74 -22.63 21.98
CA ASP A 95 -5.35 -22.28 21.68
C ASP A 95 -4.52 -23.56 21.47
N THR A 96 -3.54 -23.48 20.58
CA THR A 96 -2.57 -24.54 20.31
C THR A 96 -1.36 -24.50 21.27
N GLY A 97 -1.13 -23.37 21.95
CA GLY A 97 -0.06 -23.10 22.91
C GLY A 97 -0.44 -23.28 24.40
N ILE A 98 0.57 -23.15 25.27
CA ILE A 98 0.42 -23.23 26.74
C ILE A 98 0.17 -21.81 27.26
N TYR A 99 -0.98 -21.61 27.91
CA TYR A 99 -1.50 -20.39 28.53
C TYR A 99 -0.44 -19.35 28.97
N LYS A 100 -0.60 -18.10 28.53
CA LYS A 100 -0.15 -16.91 29.29
C LYS A 100 -1.36 -16.36 30.04
N ASP A 101 -1.37 -16.53 31.36
CA ASP A 101 -2.26 -15.75 32.23
C ASP A 101 -1.82 -14.29 32.18
N THR A 102 -2.65 -13.42 31.62
CA THR A 102 -2.53 -11.97 31.75
C THR A 102 -3.41 -11.47 32.89
N ASN A 103 -2.89 -10.47 33.62
CA ASN A 103 -3.57 -9.82 34.72
C ASN A 103 -5.03 -9.47 34.37
N ASN A 104 -5.95 -9.78 35.28
CA ASN A 104 -7.41 -9.56 35.24
C ASN A 104 -8.29 -10.70 34.67
N GLY A 105 -7.73 -11.87 34.36
CA GLY A 105 -8.53 -13.08 34.06
C GLY A 105 -9.18 -13.10 32.67
N GLN A 106 -8.81 -12.16 31.80
CA GLN A 106 -9.09 -12.21 30.36
C GLN A 106 -7.91 -12.92 29.65
N THR A 107 -8.24 -13.97 28.91
CA THR A 107 -7.29 -14.69 28.06
C THR A 107 -7.29 -14.01 26.69
N VAL A 108 -6.16 -13.42 26.33
CA VAL A 108 -5.94 -12.72 25.06
C VAL A 108 -5.87 -13.72 23.91
N LEU A 109 -6.52 -13.42 22.78
CA LEU A 109 -6.43 -14.21 21.56
C LEU A 109 -5.20 -13.85 20.74
N ASP A 110 -4.47 -14.87 20.30
CA ASP A 110 -3.31 -14.79 19.40
C ASP A 110 -3.69 -15.30 18.00
N HIS A 111 -3.41 -14.47 16.99
CA HIS A 111 -3.76 -14.72 15.59
C HIS A 111 -3.16 -16.03 15.05
N ASP A 112 -1.95 -16.40 15.50
CA ASP A 112 -1.18 -17.53 14.97
C ASP A 112 -1.55 -18.87 15.63
N THR A 113 -2.29 -18.83 16.72
CA THR A 113 -2.48 -20.00 17.59
C THR A 113 -3.93 -20.21 18.02
N SER A 114 -4.77 -19.19 17.94
CA SER A 114 -6.18 -19.24 18.36
C SER A 114 -7.07 -19.76 17.24
N TYR A 115 -8.00 -20.64 17.60
CA TYR A 115 -8.95 -21.25 16.67
C TYR A 115 -10.29 -21.57 17.33
N MET A 116 -11.33 -21.76 16.54
CA MET A 116 -12.61 -22.34 16.95
C MET A 116 -12.84 -23.66 16.22
N LEU A 117 -13.56 -24.57 16.86
CA LEU A 117 -13.97 -25.84 16.26
C LEU A 117 -15.45 -25.76 15.88
N CYS A 118 -15.73 -25.84 14.58
CA CYS A 118 -17.08 -25.85 14.04
C CYS A 118 -17.62 -27.28 13.98
N THR A 119 -18.75 -27.52 14.63
CA THR A 119 -19.43 -28.82 14.67
C THR A 119 -20.51 -28.97 13.58
N PHE A 120 -20.91 -27.89 12.91
CA PHE A 120 -21.92 -27.92 11.84
C PHE A 120 -21.46 -28.71 10.61
N GLY A 121 -20.31 -28.30 10.10
CA GLY A 121 -19.57 -29.02 9.08
C GLY A 121 -18.15 -29.15 9.59
N PRO A 122 -17.81 -30.28 10.23
CA PRO A 122 -16.60 -30.45 11.02
C PRO A 122 -15.41 -29.70 10.40
N GLY A 123 -14.95 -28.62 11.04
CA GLY A 123 -13.86 -27.80 10.52
C GLY A 123 -13.28 -26.84 11.54
N ILE A 124 -12.02 -26.47 11.33
CA ILE A 124 -11.29 -25.48 12.13
C ILE A 124 -11.52 -24.09 11.52
N ILE A 125 -11.88 -23.13 12.36
CA ILE A 125 -11.97 -21.70 12.04
C ILE A 125 -10.78 -21.00 12.70
N TYR A 126 -10.04 -20.22 11.95
CA TYR A 126 -8.83 -19.55 12.43
C TYR A 126 -8.65 -18.20 11.75
N PHE A 127 -7.85 -17.33 12.37
CA PHE A 127 -7.63 -15.98 11.89
C PHE A 127 -6.83 -15.95 10.58
N THR A 128 -7.22 -15.06 9.67
CA THR A 128 -6.42 -14.62 8.52
C THR A 128 -5.68 -13.32 8.79
N ASP A 129 -6.16 -12.55 9.76
CA ASP A 129 -5.48 -11.40 10.36
C ASP A 129 -6.04 -11.07 11.75
N ALA A 130 -5.25 -10.35 12.53
CA ALA A 130 -5.59 -9.93 13.89
C ALA A 130 -6.56 -8.72 13.95
N GLY A 131 -7.06 -8.21 12.82
CA GLY A 131 -7.91 -7.00 12.76
C GLY A 131 -7.17 -5.68 12.91
N GLN A 132 -5.86 -5.75 13.11
CA GLN A 132 -4.99 -4.58 13.23
C GLN A 132 -4.55 -4.02 11.87
N LYS A 133 -4.75 -4.76 10.76
CA LYS A 133 -4.26 -4.41 9.41
C LYS A 133 -4.72 -3.03 8.89
N CYS A 134 -5.86 -2.53 9.33
CA CYS A 134 -6.31 -1.19 8.96
C CYS A 134 -5.91 -0.13 10.01
N LYS A 135 -5.70 -0.54 11.27
CA LYS A 135 -5.43 0.40 12.36
C LYS A 135 -3.97 0.76 12.47
N ASP A 136 -3.04 -0.17 12.31
CA ASP A 136 -1.61 0.17 12.36
C ASP A 136 -1.25 1.11 11.21
N PHE A 137 -1.80 0.89 10.02
CA PHE A 137 -1.63 1.80 8.89
C PHE A 137 -2.28 3.16 9.17
N VAL A 138 -3.51 3.21 9.67
CA VAL A 138 -4.24 4.46 9.97
C VAL A 138 -3.68 5.19 11.21
N GLU A 139 -3.13 4.50 12.21
CA GLU A 139 -2.45 5.07 13.39
C GLU A 139 -1.04 5.53 13.06
N LYS A 140 -0.34 4.88 12.10
CA LYS A 140 0.91 5.37 11.51
C LYS A 140 0.71 6.60 10.62
N ILE A 141 -0.52 6.89 10.21
CA ILE A 141 -0.90 7.97 9.30
C ILE A 141 -1.55 9.10 10.10
N SER A 142 -0.83 10.21 10.21
CA SER A 142 -1.34 11.48 10.73
C SER A 142 -2.50 12.02 9.90
N ARG A 143 -3.26 12.97 10.46
CA ARG A 143 -4.40 13.62 9.78
C ARG A 143 -4.05 14.29 8.46
N ASP A 144 -2.82 14.78 8.33
CA ASP A 144 -2.31 15.40 7.10
C ASP A 144 -1.97 14.34 6.04
N GLU A 145 -1.60 13.12 6.45
CA GLU A 145 -1.39 11.99 5.52
C GLU A 145 -2.68 11.41 4.98
N MET A 146 -3.75 11.41 5.79
CA MET A 146 -5.07 11.00 5.32
C MET A 146 -5.53 11.84 4.11
N GLN A 147 -5.19 13.14 4.09
CA GLN A 147 -5.53 14.05 2.99
C GLN A 147 -4.72 13.78 1.71
N LEU A 148 -3.59 13.07 1.83
CA LEU A 148 -2.72 12.70 0.72
C LEU A 148 -3.00 11.28 0.21
N LEU A 149 -3.89 10.50 0.85
CA LEU A 149 -4.17 9.12 0.45
C LEU A 149 -4.75 9.01 -0.96
N GLU A 150 -5.65 9.90 -1.33
CA GLU A 150 -6.25 9.93 -2.68
C GLU A 150 -5.18 10.22 -3.74
N LEU A 151 -4.33 11.22 -3.49
CA LEU A 151 -3.18 11.52 -4.34
C LEU A 151 -2.19 10.34 -4.40
N ALA A 152 -1.91 9.70 -3.28
CA ALA A 152 -1.02 8.55 -3.21
C ALA A 152 -1.56 7.37 -4.01
N GLN A 153 -2.86 7.06 -3.92
CA GLN A 153 -3.49 6.02 -4.74
C GLN A 153 -3.37 6.30 -6.23
N TRP A 154 -3.57 7.55 -6.64
CA TRP A 154 -3.40 7.97 -8.02
C TRP A 154 -1.93 7.92 -8.49
N ILE A 155 -0.95 8.30 -7.66
CA ILE A 155 0.47 8.16 -8.02
C ILE A 155 0.86 6.69 -8.17
N LYS A 156 0.36 5.82 -7.28
CA LYS A 156 0.64 4.37 -7.33
C LYS A 156 0.24 3.75 -8.67
N SER A 157 -0.88 4.16 -9.25
CA SER A 157 -1.33 3.63 -10.54
C SER A 157 -0.46 4.08 -11.73
N MET A 158 0.30 5.17 -11.58
CA MET A 158 1.17 5.69 -12.65
C MET A 158 2.61 5.17 -12.61
N GLU A 159 3.19 5.01 -11.42
CA GLU A 159 4.66 4.90 -11.27
C GLU A 159 5.22 3.53 -11.65
N ILE A 160 4.55 2.44 -11.27
CA ILE A 160 5.14 1.09 -11.39
C ILE A 160 4.28 0.09 -12.19
N GLY A 161 3.17 0.55 -12.76
CA GLY A 161 2.27 -0.23 -13.61
C GLY A 161 1.43 -1.27 -12.87
N ASP A 162 0.62 -2.04 -13.61
CA ASP A 162 -0.30 -3.03 -13.04
C ASP A 162 0.44 -4.16 -12.30
N ILE A 163 0.05 -4.39 -11.05
CA ILE A 163 0.57 -5.42 -10.15
C ILE A 163 0.14 -6.84 -10.56
N TYR A 164 -0.98 -6.96 -11.25
CA TYR A 164 -1.50 -8.25 -11.72
C TYR A 164 -0.94 -8.66 -13.08
N ASN A 165 -0.26 -7.74 -13.77
CA ASN A 165 0.49 -8.06 -14.97
C ASN A 165 1.71 -8.91 -14.63
N ALA A 166 1.64 -10.21 -14.94
CA ALA A 166 2.71 -11.17 -14.69
C ALA A 166 4.05 -10.84 -15.39
N SER A 167 4.05 -9.94 -16.38
CA SER A 167 5.26 -9.47 -17.06
C SER A 167 5.91 -8.26 -16.38
N ASN A 168 5.28 -7.70 -15.35
CA ASN A 168 5.77 -6.52 -14.66
C ASN A 168 6.99 -6.88 -13.79
N LYS A 169 8.17 -6.46 -14.23
CA LYS A 169 9.47 -6.77 -13.59
C LYS A 169 9.72 -5.97 -12.31
N ASN A 170 8.84 -5.03 -11.96
CA ASN A 170 8.95 -4.23 -10.74
C ASN A 170 8.42 -4.98 -9.51
N TYR A 171 7.68 -6.08 -9.71
CA TYR A 171 7.10 -6.87 -8.63
C TYR A 171 7.75 -8.25 -8.48
N LEU A 172 7.85 -8.70 -7.23
CA LEU A 172 8.22 -10.05 -6.86
C LEU A 172 7.09 -10.68 -6.04
N LYS A 173 6.63 -11.88 -6.43
CA LYS A 173 5.58 -12.62 -5.72
C LYS A 173 6.20 -13.71 -4.86
N ILE A 174 6.09 -13.61 -3.54
CA ILE A 174 6.56 -14.60 -2.56
C ILE A 174 5.36 -15.03 -1.72
N ASN A 175 5.06 -16.33 -1.68
CA ASN A 175 3.95 -16.89 -0.88
C ASN A 175 2.59 -16.20 -1.10
N GLY A 176 2.33 -15.76 -2.32
CA GLY A 176 1.09 -15.04 -2.66
C GLY A 176 1.12 -13.53 -2.41
N ILE A 177 2.15 -13.01 -1.72
CA ILE A 177 2.32 -11.60 -1.41
C ILE A 177 3.21 -10.93 -2.46
N TYR A 178 2.77 -9.77 -2.96
CA TYR A 178 3.53 -8.97 -3.90
C TYR A 178 4.40 -7.95 -3.17
N TYR A 179 5.66 -7.90 -3.57
CA TYR A 179 6.65 -6.95 -3.10
C TYR A 179 7.19 -6.11 -4.25
N ILE A 180 7.62 -4.89 -3.94
CA ILE A 180 8.17 -3.95 -4.91
C ILE A 180 9.70 -4.03 -4.85
N LEU A 181 10.31 -4.21 -6.01
CA LEU A 181 11.75 -4.28 -6.20
C LEU A 181 12.36 -2.90 -6.43
N PRO A 182 13.65 -2.70 -6.12
CA PRO A 182 14.40 -1.51 -6.53
C PRO A 182 14.43 -1.35 -8.06
N GLN A 183 14.35 -0.10 -8.50
CA GLN A 183 14.15 0.30 -9.88
C GLN A 183 15.18 1.33 -10.33
N ASN A 184 15.39 1.39 -11.64
CA ASN A 184 16.09 2.47 -12.31
C ASN A 184 15.04 3.35 -13.00
N ALA A 185 14.57 4.39 -12.32
CA ALA A 185 13.60 5.34 -12.88
C ALA A 185 14.23 6.28 -13.92
N LYS A 186 15.52 6.12 -14.24
CA LYS A 186 16.29 6.94 -15.19
C LYS A 186 16.41 8.41 -14.75
N ASP A 187 16.24 8.67 -13.46
CA ASP A 187 16.38 9.98 -12.80
C ASP A 187 17.81 10.25 -12.25
N GLY A 188 18.66 9.22 -12.31
CA GLY A 188 20.03 9.22 -11.83
C GLY A 188 20.22 8.60 -10.44
N TYR A 189 19.19 7.99 -9.87
CA TYR A 189 19.23 7.34 -8.55
C TYR A 189 18.69 5.91 -8.59
N VAL A 190 19.00 5.15 -7.53
CA VAL A 190 18.27 3.91 -7.23
C VAL A 190 16.94 4.31 -6.62
N THR A 191 15.84 3.80 -7.19
CA THR A 191 14.48 4.15 -6.79
C THR A 191 13.80 2.99 -6.06
N LEU A 192 13.06 3.27 -5.00
CA LEU A 192 12.27 2.31 -4.23
C LEU A 192 10.78 2.63 -4.29
N GLY A 193 9.94 1.61 -4.05
CA GLY A 193 8.50 1.79 -3.92
C GLY A 193 7.89 2.45 -5.15
N TYR A 194 7.15 3.53 -4.93
CA TYR A 194 6.44 4.30 -5.95
C TYR A 194 7.18 5.59 -6.35
N GLY A 195 8.51 5.55 -6.48
CA GLY A 195 9.30 6.71 -6.93
C GLY A 195 10.26 7.32 -5.89
N HIS A 196 10.50 6.65 -4.76
CA HIS A 196 11.40 7.16 -3.72
C HIS A 196 12.87 7.02 -4.13
N ALA A 197 13.52 8.12 -4.50
CA ALA A 197 14.93 8.14 -4.86
C ALA A 197 15.83 8.06 -3.61
N ILE A 198 16.76 7.10 -3.59
CA ILE A 198 17.76 7.00 -2.53
C ILE A 198 18.89 7.99 -2.82
N GLN A 199 18.96 9.04 -1.99
CA GLN A 199 19.90 10.16 -2.18
C GLN A 199 20.97 10.25 -1.09
N THR A 200 21.05 9.28 -0.18
CA THR A 200 22.08 9.25 0.86
C THR A 200 22.57 7.83 1.14
N ASN A 201 23.82 7.72 1.58
CA ASN A 201 24.39 6.43 2.00
C ASN A 201 23.72 5.87 3.27
N ASP A 202 23.16 6.74 4.11
CA ASP A 202 22.42 6.33 5.30
C ASP A 202 21.04 5.77 4.95
N ASP A 203 20.33 6.37 3.98
CA ASP A 203 19.09 5.78 3.43
C ASP A 203 19.38 4.43 2.78
N ALA A 204 20.46 4.33 1.99
CA ALA A 204 20.88 3.07 1.40
C ALA A 204 21.14 1.99 2.47
N ARG A 205 21.71 2.36 3.64
CA ARG A 205 21.88 1.43 4.77
C ARG A 205 20.58 1.07 5.45
N LYS A 206 19.66 2.03 5.63
CA LYS A 206 18.31 1.80 6.17
C LYS A 206 17.56 0.75 5.36
N TYR A 207 17.70 0.79 4.03
CA TYR A 207 17.16 -0.22 3.12
C TYR A 207 18.12 -1.40 2.87
N GLY A 208 19.17 -1.53 3.67
CA GLY A 208 20.12 -2.65 3.73
C GLY A 208 20.87 -2.99 2.44
N PHE A 209 21.12 -2.00 1.59
CA PHE A 209 21.98 -2.12 0.42
C PHE A 209 23.46 -2.40 0.75
N PHE A 210 23.88 -2.23 2.01
CA PHE A 210 25.27 -2.42 2.45
C PHE A 210 25.82 -3.84 2.23
N ASN A 211 24.94 -4.84 2.08
CA ASN A 211 25.32 -6.22 1.79
C ASN A 211 25.45 -6.52 0.29
N VAL A 212 25.11 -5.56 -0.58
CA VAL A 212 25.10 -5.76 -2.04
C VAL A 212 26.50 -5.55 -2.59
N GLN A 213 26.93 -6.45 -3.46
CA GLN A 213 28.19 -6.29 -4.17
C GLN A 213 28.20 -4.98 -4.97
N GLY A 214 29.24 -4.18 -4.77
CA GLY A 214 29.38 -2.86 -5.41
C GLY A 214 28.92 -1.69 -4.55
N TYR A 215 28.25 -1.91 -3.41
CA TYR A 215 27.82 -0.84 -2.49
C TYR A 215 28.95 0.12 -2.11
N GLN A 216 30.14 -0.40 -1.77
CA GLN A 216 31.28 0.44 -1.35
C GLN A 216 31.79 1.39 -2.46
N ASN A 217 31.45 1.13 -3.73
CA ASN A 217 31.87 1.90 -4.88
C ASN A 217 30.71 2.73 -5.48
N PHE A 218 29.53 2.69 -4.86
CA PHE A 218 28.34 3.39 -5.33
C PHE A 218 27.99 4.50 -4.33
N ASP A 219 28.14 5.76 -4.74
CA ASP A 219 27.87 6.91 -3.88
C ASP A 219 26.43 7.39 -4.07
N PHE A 220 25.54 6.99 -3.17
CA PHE A 220 24.12 7.32 -3.24
C PHE A 220 23.82 8.83 -3.13
N SER A 221 24.81 9.67 -2.77
CA SER A 221 24.62 11.12 -2.68
C SER A 221 24.74 11.87 -4.00
N VAL A 222 25.16 11.21 -5.08
CA VAL A 222 25.35 11.82 -6.39
C VAL A 222 24.51 11.13 -7.47
N LYS A 223 24.30 11.82 -8.59
CA LYS A 223 23.62 11.22 -9.75
C LYS A 223 24.55 10.26 -10.47
N HIS A 224 24.00 9.12 -10.84
CA HIS A 224 24.66 8.09 -11.63
C HIS A 224 24.06 7.96 -13.03
N THR A 225 24.83 7.36 -13.94
CA THR A 225 24.33 6.97 -15.25
C THR A 225 23.34 5.82 -15.12
N SER A 226 22.47 5.67 -16.13
CA SER A 226 21.53 4.55 -16.19
C SER A 226 22.22 3.19 -16.15
N GLU A 227 23.40 3.06 -16.77
CA GLU A 227 24.16 1.81 -16.82
C GLU A 227 24.73 1.43 -15.44
N GLU A 228 25.29 2.39 -14.71
CA GLU A 228 25.80 2.18 -13.35
C GLU A 228 24.68 1.70 -12.39
N ILE A 229 23.50 2.31 -12.49
CA ILE A 229 22.33 1.93 -11.69
C ILE A 229 21.85 0.53 -12.08
N ASP A 230 21.80 0.20 -13.37
CA ASP A 230 21.38 -1.13 -13.85
C ASP A 230 22.36 -2.22 -13.38
N ILE A 231 23.68 -1.95 -13.38
CA ILE A 231 24.69 -2.85 -12.82
C ILE A 231 24.44 -3.09 -11.33
N PHE A 232 24.20 -2.03 -10.55
CA PHE A 232 23.94 -2.14 -9.12
C PHE A 232 22.65 -2.94 -8.83
N ILE A 233 21.56 -2.66 -9.55
CA ILE A 233 20.28 -3.38 -9.41
C ILE A 233 20.43 -4.85 -9.80
N ASN A 234 21.24 -5.18 -10.80
CA ASN A 234 21.50 -6.58 -11.17
C ASN A 234 22.31 -7.31 -10.10
N ALA A 235 23.29 -6.65 -9.48
CA ALA A 235 24.02 -7.20 -8.34
C ALA A 235 23.08 -7.42 -7.13
N TYR A 236 22.17 -6.47 -6.89
CA TYR A 236 21.10 -6.61 -5.91
C TYR A 236 20.19 -7.81 -6.20
N LYS A 237 19.80 -8.01 -7.46
CA LYS A 237 18.98 -9.16 -7.90
C LYS A 237 19.66 -10.50 -7.65
N ALA A 238 20.97 -10.58 -7.92
CA ALA A 238 21.74 -11.78 -7.62
C ALA A 238 21.78 -12.07 -6.10
N TYR A 239 21.90 -11.03 -5.27
CA TYR A 239 21.94 -11.15 -3.81
C TYR A 239 20.63 -11.68 -3.21
N TYR A 240 19.46 -11.18 -3.65
CA TYR A 240 18.20 -11.63 -3.06
C TYR A 240 17.72 -13.01 -3.50
N ASN A 241 18.15 -13.48 -4.68
CA ASN A 241 17.80 -14.83 -5.13
C ASN A 241 18.40 -15.94 -4.25
N THR A 242 19.36 -15.60 -3.39
CA THR A 242 20.05 -16.54 -2.49
C THR A 242 19.79 -16.30 -1.01
N ASN A 243 19.01 -15.29 -0.61
CA ASN A 243 18.81 -14.88 0.78
C ASN A 243 17.32 -14.68 1.12
N THR A 244 16.86 -15.24 2.25
CA THR A 244 15.44 -15.26 2.66
C THR A 244 14.89 -13.93 3.22
N LEU A 245 15.74 -12.96 3.54
CA LEU A 245 15.38 -11.64 4.04
C LEU A 245 16.23 -10.61 3.30
N CYS A 246 15.64 -9.94 2.30
CA CYS A 246 16.36 -8.95 1.51
C CYS A 246 15.89 -7.53 1.81
N PRO A 247 16.73 -6.73 2.48
CA PRO A 247 16.50 -5.30 2.62
C PRO A 247 16.34 -4.62 1.25
N GLY A 248 15.46 -3.62 1.16
CA GLY A 248 15.18 -2.89 -0.09
C GLY A 248 14.05 -3.49 -0.95
N ILE A 249 13.57 -4.69 -0.61
CA ILE A 249 12.29 -5.23 -1.10
C ILE A 249 11.19 -4.66 -0.20
N MET A 250 10.29 -3.86 -0.77
CA MET A 250 9.24 -3.21 0.02
C MET A 250 7.93 -3.98 -0.07
N SER A 251 7.24 -4.15 1.06
CA SER A 251 5.82 -4.47 1.03
C SER A 251 5.04 -3.29 0.42
N GLN A 252 3.83 -3.54 -0.07
CA GLN A 252 2.98 -2.47 -0.57
C GLN A 252 2.64 -1.44 0.51
N GLU A 253 2.52 -1.86 1.77
CA GLU A 253 2.28 -0.98 2.92
C GLU A 253 3.49 -0.07 3.14
N THR A 254 4.70 -0.64 3.27
CA THR A 254 5.92 0.14 3.48
C THR A 254 6.14 1.12 2.32
N ALA A 255 5.94 0.68 1.08
CA ALA A 255 6.06 1.56 -0.09
C ALA A 255 5.02 2.69 -0.09
N THR A 256 3.80 2.43 0.41
CA THR A 256 2.76 3.46 0.52
C THR A 256 3.09 4.46 1.63
N LEU A 257 3.59 4.01 2.78
CA LEU A 257 4.04 4.90 3.86
C LEU A 257 5.21 5.78 3.42
N THR A 258 6.19 5.21 2.72
CA THR A 258 7.30 5.99 2.15
C THR A 258 6.81 7.01 1.12
N LEU A 259 5.86 6.64 0.26
CA LEU A 259 5.24 7.59 -0.66
C LEU A 259 4.53 8.74 0.10
N LEU A 260 3.78 8.43 1.15
CA LEU A 260 3.10 9.46 1.95
C LEU A 260 4.10 10.43 2.60
N ASP A 261 5.23 9.94 3.12
CA ASP A 261 6.30 10.79 3.65
C ASP A 261 6.89 11.70 2.56
N ASP A 262 7.17 11.17 1.37
CA ASP A 262 7.67 11.97 0.26
C ASP A 262 6.65 13.01 -0.21
N LEU A 263 5.36 12.68 -0.20
CA LEU A 263 4.27 13.59 -0.56
C LEU A 263 4.08 14.68 0.49
N LYS A 264 4.24 14.41 1.79
CA LYS A 264 4.29 15.48 2.81
C LYS A 264 5.40 16.46 2.53
N LEU A 265 6.60 15.96 2.23
CA LEU A 265 7.75 16.81 1.91
C LEU A 265 7.47 17.64 0.66
N ALA A 266 6.87 17.04 -0.37
CA ALA A 266 6.47 17.74 -1.58
C ALA A 266 5.38 18.79 -1.32
N GLN A 267 4.38 18.49 -0.49
CA GLN A 267 3.32 19.42 -0.12
C GLN A 267 3.87 20.59 0.70
N GLY A 268 4.81 20.34 1.62
CA GLY A 268 5.52 21.39 2.34
C GLY A 268 6.29 22.32 1.41
N ARG A 269 6.93 21.77 0.36
CA ARG A 269 7.55 22.57 -0.71
C ARG A 269 6.52 23.37 -1.49
N ALA A 270 5.37 22.77 -1.82
CA ALA A 270 4.29 23.44 -2.56
C ALA A 270 3.74 24.63 -1.78
N ILE A 271 3.41 24.42 -0.50
CA ILE A 271 2.95 25.47 0.42
C ILE A 271 4.00 26.59 0.51
N THR A 272 5.27 26.25 0.65
CA THR A 272 6.36 27.26 0.67
C THR A 272 6.42 28.04 -0.65
N ALA A 273 6.27 27.34 -1.78
CA ALA A 273 6.38 27.92 -3.11
C ALA A 273 5.26 28.94 -3.44
N ILE A 274 4.04 28.68 -2.98
CA ILE A 274 2.88 29.57 -3.15
C ILE A 274 2.84 30.75 -2.17
N GLY A 275 3.77 30.82 -1.20
CA GLY A 275 3.86 31.94 -0.25
C GLY A 275 3.56 31.60 1.21
N GLY A 276 3.50 30.30 1.56
CA GLY A 276 3.33 29.82 2.93
C GLY A 276 1.87 29.57 3.33
N ILE A 277 1.65 29.35 4.63
CA ILE A 277 0.35 28.93 5.19
C ILE A 277 -0.77 29.96 4.95
N ALA A 278 -0.44 31.25 4.91
CA ALA A 278 -1.44 32.30 4.63
C ALA A 278 -2.02 32.17 3.22
N GLU A 279 -1.18 31.85 2.23
CA GLU A 279 -1.59 31.65 0.85
C GLU A 279 -2.25 30.29 0.65
N LYS A 280 -1.79 29.23 1.36
CA LYS A 280 -2.40 27.89 1.34
C LYS A 280 -3.92 27.93 1.47
N ASN A 281 -4.46 28.77 2.34
CA ASN A 281 -5.90 28.86 2.63
C ASN A 281 -6.74 29.38 1.46
N LYS A 282 -6.12 29.87 0.39
CA LYS A 282 -6.80 30.28 -0.85
C LYS A 282 -6.96 29.15 -1.85
N TYR A 283 -6.32 28.01 -1.62
CA TYR A 283 -6.33 26.85 -2.50
C TYR A 283 -7.21 25.74 -1.92
N THR A 284 -7.86 24.99 -2.80
CA THR A 284 -8.56 23.75 -2.45
C THR A 284 -7.56 22.63 -2.13
N ALA A 285 -8.06 21.54 -1.54
CA ALA A 285 -7.25 20.35 -1.31
C ALA A 285 -6.70 19.76 -2.61
N ASN A 286 -7.50 19.76 -3.69
CA ASN A 286 -7.11 19.20 -4.97
C ASN A 286 -6.13 20.10 -5.73
N GLU A 287 -6.30 21.42 -5.67
CA GLU A 287 -5.30 22.36 -6.20
C GLU A 287 -3.94 22.14 -5.48
N LEU A 288 -3.95 21.96 -4.17
CA LEU A 288 -2.75 21.61 -3.40
C LEU A 288 -2.20 20.23 -3.77
N ASN A 289 -3.04 19.23 -4.04
CA ASN A 289 -2.60 17.89 -4.44
C ASN A 289 -1.96 17.90 -5.83
N ALA A 290 -2.51 18.64 -6.79
CA ALA A 290 -1.89 18.82 -8.10
C ALA A 290 -0.52 19.50 -7.98
N LEU A 291 -0.40 20.58 -7.20
CA LEU A 291 0.88 21.23 -6.92
C LEU A 291 1.88 20.29 -6.23
N THR A 292 1.38 19.45 -5.31
CA THR A 292 2.17 18.44 -4.60
C THR A 292 2.72 17.40 -5.56
N SER A 293 1.90 16.84 -6.46
CA SER A 293 2.35 15.89 -7.50
C SER A 293 3.45 16.49 -8.38
N ILE A 294 3.26 17.74 -8.81
CA ILE A 294 4.22 18.44 -9.66
C ILE A 294 5.60 18.50 -8.98
N LEU A 295 5.65 18.88 -7.70
CA LEU A 295 6.89 19.01 -6.94
C LEU A 295 7.42 17.70 -6.37
N TYR A 296 6.61 16.65 -6.35
CA TYR A 296 7.05 15.29 -6.06
C TYR A 296 7.94 14.78 -7.21
N ASN A 297 7.53 14.97 -8.46
CA ASN A 297 8.27 14.54 -9.65
C ASN A 297 9.44 15.48 -10.04
N GLY A 298 10.04 16.18 -9.07
CA GLY A 298 11.30 16.91 -9.29
C GLY A 298 11.22 18.20 -10.11
N ASN A 299 10.03 18.75 -10.38
CA ASN A 299 9.94 20.02 -11.10
C ASN A 299 10.35 21.21 -10.22
N HIS A 300 11.29 22.01 -10.74
CA HIS A 300 11.55 23.35 -10.22
C HIS A 300 10.53 24.33 -10.79
N TYR A 301 9.90 25.11 -9.92
CA TYR A 301 8.90 26.14 -10.27
C TYR A 301 9.52 27.51 -10.58
N THR A 302 10.78 27.49 -11.00
CA THR A 302 11.57 28.70 -11.31
C THR A 302 11.63 28.96 -12.82
N SER A 303 11.33 27.97 -13.66
CA SER A 303 11.35 28.09 -15.12
C SER A 303 10.02 28.61 -15.63
N SER A 304 10.00 29.82 -16.19
CA SER A 304 8.78 30.47 -16.69
C SER A 304 8.07 29.73 -17.83
N GLY A 305 8.68 28.71 -18.43
CA GLY A 305 8.04 27.84 -19.43
C GLY A 305 7.48 26.52 -18.88
N SER A 306 7.44 26.34 -17.57
CA SER A 306 7.00 25.09 -16.93
C SER A 306 5.61 25.21 -16.30
N LEU A 307 4.81 24.14 -16.39
CA LEU A 307 3.49 24.07 -15.72
C LEU A 307 3.58 24.42 -14.22
N SER A 308 4.64 23.97 -13.55
CA SER A 308 4.90 24.26 -12.14
C SER A 308 5.02 25.75 -11.85
N TYR A 309 5.77 26.50 -12.67
CA TYR A 309 5.86 27.95 -12.56
C TYR A 309 4.50 28.60 -12.76
N TYR A 310 3.75 28.18 -13.77
CA TYR A 310 2.44 28.74 -14.07
C TYR A 310 1.45 28.51 -12.92
N LEU A 311 1.33 27.30 -12.38
CA LEU A 311 0.38 27.04 -11.30
C LEU A 311 0.82 27.66 -9.96
N ILE A 312 2.12 27.82 -9.70
CA ILE A 312 2.64 28.35 -8.43
C ILE A 312 2.76 29.87 -8.41
N LYS A 313 3.26 30.49 -9.50
CA LYS A 313 3.52 31.94 -9.57
C LYS A 313 2.34 32.75 -10.09
N SER A 314 1.31 32.08 -10.59
CA SER A 314 0.07 32.73 -11.02
C SER A 314 -0.75 33.31 -9.89
N ASN A 315 -0.64 32.79 -8.66
CA ASN A 315 -1.62 33.03 -7.59
C ASN A 315 -3.07 32.85 -8.06
N GLY A 316 -3.35 31.82 -8.88
CA GLY A 316 -4.70 31.53 -9.38
C GLY A 316 -5.21 32.43 -10.51
N ASN A 317 -4.37 33.30 -11.07
CA ASN A 317 -4.77 34.20 -12.17
C ASN A 317 -4.80 33.56 -13.57
N TYR A 318 -4.43 32.29 -13.71
CA TYR A 318 -4.34 31.62 -15.01
C TYR A 318 -5.45 30.59 -15.17
N THR A 319 -6.03 30.56 -16.36
CA THR A 319 -7.12 29.66 -16.71
C THR A 319 -6.58 28.27 -17.06
N GLN A 320 -7.47 27.28 -17.05
CA GLN A 320 -7.14 25.93 -17.54
C GLN A 320 -6.59 25.95 -18.97
N ALA A 321 -7.11 26.83 -19.84
CA ALA A 321 -6.63 26.98 -21.22
C ALA A 321 -5.17 27.46 -21.28
N ASP A 322 -4.77 28.36 -20.38
CA ASP A 322 -3.38 28.82 -20.29
C ASP A 322 -2.44 27.69 -19.85
N ALA A 323 -2.86 26.89 -18.86
CA ALA A 323 -2.10 25.74 -18.38
C ALA A 323 -1.93 24.67 -19.48
N LEU A 324 -2.99 24.40 -20.24
CA LEU A 324 -2.95 23.47 -21.39
C LEU A 324 -1.97 23.95 -22.47
N ASN A 325 -2.00 25.23 -22.82
CA ASN A 325 -1.08 25.82 -23.82
C ASN A 325 0.40 25.67 -23.39
N VAL A 326 0.70 25.78 -22.09
CA VAL A 326 2.08 25.55 -21.59
C VAL A 326 2.51 24.10 -21.78
N VAL A 327 1.63 23.14 -21.49
CA VAL A 327 1.90 21.71 -21.70
C VAL A 327 2.04 21.38 -23.19
N GLU A 328 1.18 21.96 -24.04
CA GLU A 328 1.26 21.81 -25.50
C GLU A 328 2.58 22.33 -26.07
N GLN A 329 3.02 23.51 -25.64
CA GLN A 329 4.30 24.08 -26.06
C GLN A 329 5.49 23.23 -25.60
N ALA A 330 5.45 22.71 -24.37
CA ALA A 330 6.49 21.82 -23.87
C ALA A 330 6.55 20.49 -24.64
N GLU A 331 5.41 19.90 -24.99
CA GLU A 331 5.34 18.70 -25.83
C GLU A 331 5.86 18.98 -27.24
N THR A 332 5.44 20.09 -27.84
CA THR A 332 5.87 20.53 -29.18
C THR A 332 7.38 20.74 -29.26
N ASN A 333 7.98 21.28 -28.19
CA ASN A 333 9.42 21.48 -28.07
C ASN A 333 10.18 20.19 -27.69
N GLY A 334 9.49 19.05 -27.59
CA GLY A 334 10.09 17.74 -27.31
C GLY A 334 10.51 17.52 -25.86
N VAL A 335 10.07 18.38 -24.92
CA VAL A 335 10.44 18.28 -23.50
C VAL A 335 9.99 16.94 -22.93
N TYR A 336 8.72 16.57 -23.10
CA TYR A 336 8.22 15.30 -22.56
C TYR A 336 8.62 14.09 -23.40
N LYS A 337 8.76 14.24 -24.73
CA LYS A 337 9.34 13.18 -25.59
C LYS A 337 10.71 12.73 -25.08
N SER A 338 11.54 13.66 -24.59
CA SER A 338 12.87 13.34 -24.03
C SER A 338 12.83 12.67 -22.64
N GLN A 339 11.70 12.75 -21.93
CA GLN A 339 11.53 12.24 -20.56
C GLN A 339 10.56 11.05 -20.47
N GLY A 340 9.94 10.66 -21.60
CA GLY A 340 8.94 9.60 -21.69
C GLY A 340 7.51 10.14 -21.75
N GLU A 341 6.67 9.51 -22.58
CA GLU A 341 5.29 9.94 -22.82
C GLU A 341 4.39 9.91 -21.56
N GLY A 342 4.80 9.15 -20.53
CA GLY A 342 4.13 9.13 -19.23
C GLY A 342 4.10 10.50 -18.53
N ILE A 343 5.13 11.33 -18.73
CA ILE A 343 5.16 12.67 -18.12
C ILE A 343 4.10 13.58 -18.74
N PHE A 344 3.91 13.55 -20.06
CA PHE A 344 2.88 14.34 -20.73
C PHE A 344 1.48 14.01 -20.16
N ARG A 345 1.15 12.72 -20.09
CA ARG A 345 -0.11 12.25 -19.50
C ARG A 345 -0.28 12.73 -18.05
N ARG A 346 0.79 12.65 -17.24
CA ARG A 346 0.78 13.14 -15.86
C ARG A 346 0.49 14.65 -15.78
N ARG A 347 1.07 15.47 -16.65
CA ARG A 347 0.81 16.93 -16.65
C ARG A 347 -0.65 17.25 -16.97
N LEU A 348 -1.27 16.51 -17.89
CA LEU A 348 -2.69 16.65 -18.17
C LEU A 348 -3.56 16.27 -16.98
N MET A 349 -3.18 15.23 -16.25
CA MET A 349 -3.87 14.83 -15.02
C MET A 349 -3.74 15.83 -13.90
N GLU A 350 -2.55 16.40 -13.70
CA GLU A 350 -2.35 17.45 -12.71
C GLU A 350 -3.19 18.69 -13.03
N ILE A 351 -3.35 19.05 -14.31
CA ILE A 351 -4.30 20.09 -14.74
C ILE A 351 -5.75 19.70 -14.41
N ASN A 352 -6.14 18.45 -14.66
CA ASN A 352 -7.50 17.97 -14.39
C ASN A 352 -7.83 18.00 -12.90
N ILE A 353 -6.91 17.53 -12.06
CA ILE A 353 -7.04 17.58 -10.60
C ILE A 353 -7.14 19.04 -10.14
N TYR A 354 -6.30 19.93 -10.67
CA TYR A 354 -6.26 21.33 -10.24
C TYR A 354 -7.53 22.10 -10.61
N TYR A 355 -8.04 21.97 -11.84
CA TYR A 355 -9.14 22.79 -12.33
C TYR A 355 -10.52 22.12 -12.27
N ASN A 356 -10.58 20.79 -12.22
CA ASN A 356 -11.84 20.04 -12.33
C ASN A 356 -12.10 19.10 -11.15
N ASP A 357 -11.23 19.06 -10.13
CA ASP A 357 -11.36 18.18 -8.96
C ASP A 357 -11.47 16.69 -9.34
N ASP A 358 -10.78 16.29 -10.40
CA ASP A 358 -10.99 15.00 -11.04
C ASP A 358 -9.69 14.17 -11.17
N TYR A 359 -9.65 13.08 -10.41
CA TYR A 359 -8.57 12.08 -10.38
C TYR A 359 -8.77 10.94 -11.39
N THR A 360 -9.81 10.98 -12.23
CA THR A 360 -10.06 9.91 -13.21
C THR A 360 -8.83 9.72 -14.08
N PHE A 361 -8.40 8.47 -14.20
CA PHE A 361 -7.13 8.13 -14.82
C PHE A 361 -7.30 8.08 -16.35
N TYR A 362 -6.46 8.80 -17.11
CA TYR A 362 -6.48 8.79 -18.59
C TYR A 362 -5.92 7.50 -19.23
N ASP A 363 -5.92 6.35 -18.54
CA ASP A 363 -5.36 5.11 -19.11
C ASP A 363 -6.16 4.57 -20.29
N ASP A 364 -7.45 4.91 -20.35
CA ASP A 364 -8.36 4.40 -21.37
C ASP A 364 -8.19 5.08 -22.73
N LEU A 365 -7.40 6.15 -22.83
CA LEU A 365 -7.14 6.88 -24.07
C LEU A 365 -5.73 6.59 -24.59
N ASP A 366 -5.66 6.17 -25.86
CA ASP A 366 -4.43 6.14 -26.65
C ASP A 366 -3.72 7.50 -26.54
N MET A 367 -2.39 7.48 -26.40
CA MET A 367 -1.56 8.69 -26.35
C MET A 367 -1.81 9.62 -27.54
N GLY A 368 -2.10 9.06 -28.72
CA GLY A 368 -2.50 9.84 -29.90
C GLY A 368 -3.83 10.58 -29.70
N ALA A 369 -4.81 9.93 -29.06
CA ALA A 369 -6.10 10.54 -28.74
C ALA A 369 -5.96 11.63 -27.66
N LEU A 370 -5.11 11.41 -26.65
CA LEU A 370 -4.81 12.41 -25.62
C LEU A 370 -4.16 13.66 -26.23
N LYS A 371 -3.16 13.49 -27.10
CA LYS A 371 -2.52 14.60 -27.81
C LYS A 371 -3.52 15.37 -28.69
N ALA A 372 -4.37 14.67 -29.42
CA ALA A 372 -5.41 15.30 -30.24
C ALA A 372 -6.43 16.09 -29.40
N ALA A 373 -6.83 15.58 -28.23
CA ALA A 373 -7.79 16.24 -27.34
C ALA A 373 -7.30 17.59 -26.81
N VAL A 374 -5.99 17.78 -26.68
CA VAL A 374 -5.38 19.02 -26.20
C VAL A 374 -4.73 19.86 -27.32
N GLY A 375 -5.01 19.54 -28.59
CA GLY A 375 -4.51 20.32 -29.73
C GLY A 375 -3.08 20.01 -30.17
N CYS A 376 -2.39 19.05 -29.54
CA CYS A 376 -1.06 18.61 -29.97
C CYS A 376 -1.16 17.83 -31.30
N THR A 377 -0.81 18.46 -32.43
CA THR A 377 -0.90 17.86 -33.78
C THR A 377 0.35 17.10 -34.24
N LEU A 378 1.23 16.66 -33.34
CA LEU A 378 2.48 15.99 -33.74
C LEU A 378 2.39 14.47 -33.66
N PRO A 379 2.91 13.74 -34.68
CA PRO A 379 2.96 12.29 -34.68
C PRO A 379 3.91 11.70 -33.62
#